data_AF-A0A917FHK9-F1
#
_entry.id   AF-A0A917FHK9-F1
#
_cell.length_a   1.000
_cell.length_b   1.000
_cell.length_c   1.000
_cell.angle_alpha   90.00
_cell.angle_beta   90.00
_cell.angle_gamma   90.00
#
_symmetry.space_group_name_H-M   'P 1'
#
loop_
_entity.id
_entity.type
_entity.pdbx_description
1 polymer ?
#
loop_
_entity_poly.entity_id
_entity_poly.type
_entity_poly.pdbx_seq_one_letter_code
_entity_poly.pdbx_strand_id
1 'polypeptide(L)'
;MIRRVRPLLFALATACLMPGIAGAQSASPAVSPSAGPGSTAPGAVPAPPVQRRSAPDCTAPDRYLNPKNPLRRSAEAVRNSKRLRVLVFSSVRTPAISDAVETKRYPAALTPALKGRYPGVDVTVANQIEQRAGISESLKGLRGALAAKPYDLVIWQLGSTDVLSGTDMNLFEDKLSRGIAEIRARQADPIIMSMQYSPRTDFMFDPAPYVQYMRWTVKTEGAGLFNRYDIMRYWVEDGIFDLSELQPGASIFEDVHHCVGELLARYIANGIAAPETQ
;
A
#
# COMPACT_ATOMS: atom_id res chain seq x y z
N MET A 1 3.67 -5.47 66.54
CA MET A 1 3.81 -4.35 65.58
C MET A 1 3.39 -4.86 64.20
N ILE A 2 2.10 -4.82 63.86
CA ILE A 2 1.35 -3.74 63.18
C ILE A 2 1.71 -3.57 61.68
N ARG A 3 0.75 -4.04 60.86
CA ARG A 3 0.19 -3.55 59.56
C ARG A 3 1.05 -3.52 58.28
N ARG A 4 0.52 -4.16 57.24
CA ARG A 4 0.26 -3.62 55.86
C ARG A 4 -0.77 -4.54 55.15
N VAL A 5 -2.06 -4.20 55.19
CA VAL A 5 -2.88 -3.53 54.15
C VAL A 5 -3.07 -4.37 52.87
N ARG A 6 -4.27 -4.93 52.71
CA ARG A 6 -4.85 -5.50 51.48
C ARG A 6 -5.70 -4.44 50.77
N PRO A 7 -5.77 -4.39 49.43
CA PRO A 7 -6.74 -3.54 48.74
C PRO A 7 -8.12 -4.22 48.66
N LEU A 8 -9.16 -3.43 48.94
CA LEU A 8 -10.57 -3.81 48.84
C LEU A 8 -11.02 -3.82 47.37
N LEU A 9 -11.77 -4.86 47.00
CA LEU A 9 -12.73 -4.84 45.90
C LEU A 9 -13.90 -3.91 46.27
N PHE A 10 -14.31 -3.06 45.34
CA PHE A 10 -15.61 -2.40 45.37
C PHE A 10 -16.46 -2.91 44.20
N ALA A 11 -17.58 -3.53 44.55
CA ALA A 11 -18.71 -3.78 43.68
C ALA A 11 -19.93 -3.02 44.23
N LEU A 12 -20.94 -2.88 43.37
CA LEU A 12 -22.29 -2.32 43.54
C LEU A 12 -22.48 -0.84 43.23
N ALA A 13 -23.25 -0.59 42.17
CA ALA A 13 -24.30 0.41 42.17
C ALA A 13 -25.50 -0.10 41.37
N THR A 14 -26.65 -0.11 42.05
CA THR A 14 -27.97 -0.59 41.63
C THR A 14 -28.77 0.55 40.99
N ALA A 15 -29.75 0.16 40.17
CA ALA A 15 -30.72 0.96 39.41
C ALA A 15 -31.51 2.04 40.20
N CYS A 16 -32.01 3.08 39.52
CA CYS A 16 -33.41 3.22 39.03
C CYS A 16 -33.80 4.68 38.64
N LEU A 17 -34.63 4.76 37.58
CA LEU A 17 -35.75 5.69 37.28
C LEU A 17 -35.53 7.20 37.00
N MET A 18 -36.18 7.63 35.91
CA MET A 18 -36.35 8.99 35.37
C MET A 18 -37.42 9.81 36.14
N PRO A 19 -37.59 11.12 35.84
CA PRO A 19 -38.52 11.55 34.78
C PRO A 19 -38.00 12.72 33.92
N GLY A 20 -38.72 12.96 32.82
CA GLY A 20 -38.27 13.72 31.66
C GLY A 20 -38.42 15.25 31.70
N ILE A 21 -37.98 15.88 30.61
CA ILE A 21 -38.48 17.18 30.17
C ILE A 21 -38.39 17.28 28.65
N ALA A 22 -39.49 17.75 28.07
CA ALA A 22 -39.72 17.93 26.66
C ALA A 22 -38.82 19.03 26.05
N GLY A 23 -38.37 18.83 24.81
CA GLY A 23 -37.71 19.84 24.00
C GLY A 23 -38.12 19.66 22.54
N ALA A 24 -38.89 20.62 22.04
CA ALA A 24 -39.62 20.57 20.79
C ALA A 24 -38.75 20.48 19.53
N GLN A 25 -39.27 19.75 18.55
CA GLN A 25 -38.82 19.68 17.17
C GLN A 25 -39.09 21.03 16.48
N SER A 26 -38.13 21.52 15.70
CA SER A 26 -38.36 22.53 14.65
C SER A 26 -37.86 21.99 13.32
N ALA A 27 -38.79 21.38 12.58
CA ALA A 27 -38.62 21.03 11.18
C ALA A 27 -38.77 22.30 10.33
N SER A 28 -37.78 22.60 9.49
CA SER A 28 -37.90 23.63 8.46
C SER A 28 -38.72 23.10 7.28
N PRO A 29 -39.55 23.93 6.62
CA PRO A 29 -40.45 23.46 5.59
C PRO A 29 -39.70 23.17 4.28
N ALA A 30 -39.98 22.00 3.70
CA ALA A 30 -39.63 21.65 2.33
C ALA A 30 -40.48 22.49 1.37
N VAL A 31 -39.82 23.26 0.51
CA VAL A 31 -40.46 23.95 -0.62
C VAL A 31 -40.60 22.95 -1.75
N SER A 32 -41.83 22.51 -2.01
CA SER A 32 -42.19 21.77 -3.23
C SER A 32 -42.32 22.75 -4.40
N PRO A 33 -41.65 22.53 -5.55
CA PRO A 33 -41.96 23.27 -6.76
C PRO A 33 -43.24 22.68 -7.40
N SER A 34 -44.22 23.55 -7.64
CA SER A 34 -45.42 23.26 -8.42
C SER A 34 -45.07 23.12 -9.90
N ALA A 35 -45.55 22.04 -10.52
CA ALA A 35 -45.44 21.81 -11.95
C ALA A 35 -46.40 22.74 -12.72
N GLY A 36 -45.86 23.70 -13.45
CA GLY A 36 -46.59 24.44 -14.48
C GLY A 36 -46.52 23.71 -15.83
N PRO A 37 -47.57 23.74 -16.67
CA PRO A 37 -47.53 23.13 -17.99
C PRO A 37 -46.82 24.08 -18.96
N GLY A 38 -45.74 23.60 -19.59
CA GLY A 38 -45.06 24.31 -20.68
C GLY A 38 -43.61 24.65 -20.40
N SER A 39 -42.73 23.64 -20.48
CA SER A 39 -41.32 23.88 -20.78
C SER A 39 -40.77 22.67 -21.52
N THR A 40 -40.56 22.83 -22.82
CA THR A 40 -39.84 21.88 -23.66
C THR A 40 -38.39 21.81 -23.18
N ALA A 41 -37.99 20.68 -22.60
CA ALA A 41 -36.61 20.44 -22.21
C ALA A 41 -35.70 20.50 -23.45
N PRO A 42 -34.55 21.20 -23.40
CA PRO A 42 -33.57 21.12 -24.47
C PRO A 42 -33.07 19.68 -24.57
N GLY A 43 -33.05 19.14 -25.79
CA GLY A 43 -32.66 17.76 -26.07
C GLY A 43 -31.31 17.43 -25.45
N ALA A 44 -31.26 16.32 -24.71
CA ALA A 44 -30.03 15.78 -24.16
C ALA A 44 -29.06 15.48 -25.32
N VAL A 45 -27.97 16.25 -25.40
CA VAL A 45 -26.87 15.97 -26.31
C VAL A 45 -26.25 14.64 -25.86
N PRO A 46 -26.13 13.63 -26.73
CA PRO A 46 -25.48 12.38 -26.36
C PRO A 46 -24.03 12.69 -25.93
N ALA A 47 -23.65 12.29 -24.72
CA ALA A 47 -22.26 12.34 -24.31
C ALA A 47 -21.43 11.56 -25.34
N PRO A 48 -20.27 12.08 -25.78
CA PRO A 48 -19.42 11.36 -26.71
C PRO A 48 -19.05 9.99 -26.12
N PRO A 49 -18.91 8.95 -26.95
CA PRO A 49 -18.56 7.62 -26.48
C PRO A 49 -17.26 7.71 -25.68
N VAL A 50 -17.31 7.24 -24.43
CA VAL A 50 -16.11 7.08 -23.60
C VAL A 50 -15.26 6.02 -24.29
N GLN A 51 -14.31 6.47 -25.12
CA GLN A 51 -13.28 5.58 -25.64
C GLN A 51 -12.55 5.01 -24.43
N ARG A 52 -12.69 3.70 -24.21
CA ARG A 52 -11.81 2.97 -23.31
C ARG A 52 -10.40 3.15 -23.87
N ARG A 53 -9.63 4.05 -23.27
CA ARG A 53 -8.19 4.11 -23.51
C ARG A 53 -7.67 2.69 -23.25
N SER A 54 -6.99 2.13 -24.23
CA SER A 54 -6.17 0.94 -23.99
C SER A 54 -5.23 1.29 -22.83
N ALA A 55 -5.22 0.46 -21.79
CA ALA A 55 -4.30 0.64 -20.69
C ALA A 55 -2.89 0.78 -21.27
N PRO A 56 -2.06 1.74 -20.79
CA PRO A 56 -0.71 1.87 -21.30
C PRO A 56 0.04 0.54 -21.13
N ASP A 57 0.87 0.19 -22.12
CA ASP A 57 1.72 -0.98 -22.01
C ASP A 57 2.69 -0.77 -20.85
N CYS A 58 2.40 -1.43 -19.73
CA CYS A 58 3.17 -1.29 -18.50
C CYS A 58 4.58 -1.85 -18.69
N THR A 59 5.50 -0.96 -19.05
CA THR A 59 6.85 -1.32 -19.51
C THR A 59 7.88 -0.92 -18.46
N ALA A 60 8.85 -1.80 -18.19
CA ALA A 60 10.04 -1.47 -17.42
C ALA A 60 11.18 -2.39 -17.85
N PRO A 61 12.45 -1.93 -17.78
CA PRO A 61 13.60 -2.78 -18.03
C PRO A 61 13.59 -4.05 -17.16
N ASP A 62 13.89 -5.20 -17.76
CA ASP A 62 13.85 -6.51 -17.10
C ASP A 62 14.72 -6.59 -15.83
N ARG A 63 15.80 -5.78 -15.75
CA ARG A 63 16.65 -5.65 -14.56
C ARG A 63 15.89 -5.23 -13.30
N TYR A 64 14.73 -4.58 -13.44
CA TYR A 64 13.85 -4.19 -12.33
C TYR A 64 12.77 -5.23 -12.01
N LEU A 65 12.55 -6.19 -12.90
CA LEU A 65 11.47 -7.17 -12.83
C LEU A 65 11.97 -8.58 -12.49
N ASN A 66 13.29 -8.80 -12.49
CA ASN A 66 13.90 -10.07 -12.16
C ASN A 66 14.53 -10.03 -10.76
N PRO A 67 13.87 -10.58 -9.72
CA PRO A 67 14.47 -10.68 -8.39
C PRO A 67 15.77 -11.49 -8.46
N LYS A 68 16.79 -11.04 -7.74
CA LYS A 68 18.07 -11.77 -7.64
C LYS A 68 17.98 -13.03 -6.79
N ASN A 69 17.03 -13.06 -5.86
CA ASN A 69 16.81 -14.19 -4.95
C ASN A 69 15.41 -14.77 -5.20
N PRO A 70 15.26 -16.10 -5.25
CA PRO A 70 13.96 -16.74 -5.41
C PRO A 70 13.05 -16.48 -4.21
N LEU A 71 11.75 -16.33 -4.46
CA LEU A 71 10.69 -16.21 -3.44
C LEU A 71 10.25 -17.61 -3.01
N ARG A 72 11.11 -18.29 -2.24
CA ARG A 72 10.97 -19.73 -1.93
C ARG A 72 9.68 -20.02 -1.16
N ARG A 73 9.34 -19.21 -0.16
CA ARG A 73 8.12 -19.42 0.66
C ARG A 73 6.86 -19.22 -0.15
N SER A 74 6.86 -18.22 -1.02
CA SER A 74 5.77 -17.94 -1.94
C SER A 74 5.62 -19.06 -2.98
N ALA A 75 6.73 -19.59 -3.49
CA ALA A 75 6.73 -20.72 -4.43
C ALA A 75 6.19 -22.01 -3.79
N GLU A 76 6.61 -22.32 -2.57
CA GLU A 76 6.08 -23.44 -1.78
C GLU A 76 4.57 -23.29 -1.54
N ALA A 77 4.11 -22.10 -1.11
CA ALA A 77 2.70 -21.83 -0.85
C ALA A 77 1.84 -22.00 -2.12
N VAL A 78 2.31 -21.49 -3.25
CA VAL A 78 1.62 -21.62 -4.55
C VAL A 78 1.57 -23.07 -5.02
N ARG A 79 2.69 -23.81 -4.95
CA ARG A 79 2.79 -25.18 -5.48
C ARG A 79 2.03 -26.18 -4.60
N ASN A 80 2.27 -26.14 -3.30
CA ASN A 80 1.86 -27.19 -2.36
C ASN A 80 0.52 -26.88 -1.70
N SER A 81 0.31 -25.62 -1.30
CA SER A 81 -0.90 -25.22 -0.56
C SER A 81 -1.97 -24.58 -1.45
N LYS A 82 -1.67 -24.37 -2.76
CA LYS A 82 -2.56 -23.67 -3.71
C LYS A 82 -3.08 -22.35 -3.15
N ARG A 83 -2.22 -21.61 -2.44
CA ARG A 83 -2.56 -20.29 -1.87
C ARG A 83 -1.40 -19.32 -2.01
N LEU A 84 -1.71 -18.03 -1.96
CA LEU A 84 -0.74 -16.95 -1.83
C LEU A 84 -1.34 -15.81 -1.01
N ARG A 85 -0.93 -15.68 0.24
CA ARG A 85 -1.36 -14.60 1.15
C ARG A 85 -0.30 -13.51 1.18
N VAL A 86 -0.65 -12.36 0.63
CA VAL A 86 0.24 -11.20 0.49
C VAL A 86 -0.16 -10.13 1.48
N LEU A 87 0.81 -9.61 2.24
CA LEU A 87 0.67 -8.35 2.96
C LEU A 87 1.35 -7.25 2.17
N VAL A 88 0.61 -6.21 1.80
CA VAL A 88 1.18 -4.91 1.42
C VAL A 88 1.17 -4.04 2.66
N PHE A 89 2.34 -3.72 3.19
CA PHE A 89 2.51 -2.86 4.36
C PHE A 89 3.19 -1.57 3.93
N SER A 90 2.51 -0.44 4.12
CA SER A 90 3.02 0.85 3.64
C SER A 90 2.72 1.99 4.60
N SER A 91 3.47 3.08 4.46
CA SER A 91 3.23 4.34 5.15
C SER A 91 2.81 5.40 4.14
N VAL A 92 1.76 6.16 4.48
CA VAL A 92 1.28 7.30 3.69
C VAL A 92 1.28 8.56 4.54
N ARG A 93 1.53 9.71 3.91
CA ARG A 93 1.54 10.99 4.64
C ARG A 93 0.17 11.66 4.72
N THR A 94 -0.75 11.28 3.86
CA THR A 94 -2.11 11.83 3.83
C THR A 94 -2.99 11.08 4.85
N PRO A 95 -3.59 11.79 5.82
CA PRO A 95 -4.28 11.17 6.96
C PRO A 95 -5.65 10.57 6.64
N ALA A 96 -6.02 10.49 5.37
CA ALA A 96 -7.20 9.77 4.91
C ALA A 96 -7.01 9.42 3.44
N ILE A 97 -7.21 8.15 3.11
CA ILE A 97 -7.41 7.68 1.73
C ILE A 97 -8.85 7.23 1.67
N SER A 98 -9.66 7.88 0.85
CA SER A 98 -11.04 7.45 0.63
C SER A 98 -11.06 6.10 -0.08
N ASP A 99 -12.07 5.28 0.17
CA ASP A 99 -12.25 3.98 -0.51
C ASP A 99 -12.17 4.11 -2.05
N ALA A 100 -12.70 5.19 -2.61
CA ALA A 100 -12.65 5.47 -4.06
C ALA A 100 -11.24 5.72 -4.61
N VAL A 101 -10.31 6.19 -3.77
CA VAL A 101 -8.88 6.36 -4.13
C VAL A 101 -8.14 5.06 -3.86
N GLU A 102 -8.51 4.34 -2.81
CA GLU A 102 -7.90 3.06 -2.45
C GLU A 102 -8.04 2.03 -3.57
N THR A 103 -9.21 1.95 -4.21
CA THR A 103 -9.46 1.07 -5.37
C THR A 103 -8.65 1.44 -6.62
N LYS A 104 -8.05 2.64 -6.65
CA LYS A 104 -7.22 3.14 -7.76
C LYS A 104 -5.73 2.98 -7.51
N ARG A 105 -5.33 2.52 -6.32
CA ARG A 105 -3.92 2.33 -5.96
C ARG A 105 -3.43 0.95 -6.40
N TYR A 106 -2.11 0.82 -6.50
CA TYR A 106 -1.48 -0.40 -7.02
C TYR A 106 -1.87 -1.71 -6.30
N PRO A 107 -2.18 -1.76 -4.98
CA PRO A 107 -2.60 -3.02 -4.36
C PRO A 107 -3.93 -3.54 -4.93
N ALA A 108 -4.81 -2.65 -5.36
CA ALA A 108 -6.06 -3.01 -6.02
C ALA A 108 -5.81 -3.63 -7.41
N ALA A 109 -4.82 -3.13 -8.16
CA ALA A 109 -4.39 -3.70 -9.44
C ALA A 109 -3.57 -5.01 -9.26
N LEU A 110 -2.79 -5.13 -8.18
CA LEU A 110 -1.96 -6.29 -7.89
C LEU A 110 -2.78 -7.58 -7.73
N THR A 111 -3.94 -7.49 -7.06
CA THR A 111 -4.79 -8.65 -6.77
C THR A 111 -5.26 -9.39 -8.02
N PRO A 112 -5.96 -8.76 -8.99
CA PRO A 112 -6.35 -9.43 -10.23
C PRO A 112 -5.14 -9.85 -11.07
N ALA A 113 -4.05 -9.06 -11.08
CA ALA A 113 -2.83 -9.37 -11.81
C ALA A 113 -2.17 -10.68 -11.33
N LEU A 114 -2.14 -10.91 -10.01
CA LEU A 114 -1.66 -12.16 -9.41
C LEU A 114 -2.64 -13.32 -9.66
N LYS A 115 -3.95 -13.10 -9.52
CA LYS A 115 -4.97 -14.14 -9.80
C LYS A 115 -4.90 -14.62 -11.26
N GLY A 116 -4.70 -13.72 -12.22
CA GLY A 116 -4.54 -14.08 -13.62
C GLY A 116 -3.28 -14.93 -13.89
N ARG A 117 -2.19 -14.66 -13.15
CA ARG A 117 -0.91 -15.41 -13.27
C ARG A 117 -0.95 -16.78 -12.56
N TYR A 118 -1.82 -16.94 -11.57
CA TYR A 118 -1.95 -18.17 -10.79
C TYR A 118 -3.38 -18.74 -10.79
N PRO A 119 -3.88 -19.23 -11.94
CA PRO A 119 -5.18 -19.91 -11.98
C PRO A 119 -5.23 -21.09 -11.01
N GLY A 120 -6.32 -21.19 -10.25
CA GLY A 120 -6.52 -22.26 -9.26
C GLY A 120 -5.75 -22.09 -7.95
N VAL A 121 -5.12 -20.93 -7.71
CA VAL A 121 -4.50 -20.56 -6.43
C VAL A 121 -5.38 -19.55 -5.71
N ASP A 122 -5.62 -19.76 -4.42
CA ASP A 122 -6.29 -18.78 -3.56
C ASP A 122 -5.35 -17.61 -3.23
N VAL A 123 -5.46 -16.54 -4.02
CA VAL A 123 -4.68 -15.31 -3.84
C VAL A 123 -5.45 -14.30 -3.02
N THR A 124 -4.87 -13.91 -1.88
CA THR A 124 -5.38 -12.82 -1.02
C THR A 124 -4.32 -11.74 -0.85
N VAL A 125 -4.73 -10.48 -0.95
CA VAL A 125 -3.85 -9.32 -0.74
C VAL A 125 -4.48 -8.46 0.36
N ALA A 126 -3.82 -8.39 1.51
CA ALA A 126 -4.18 -7.45 2.57
C ALA A 126 -3.36 -6.18 2.38
N ASN A 127 -4.01 -5.02 2.24
CA ASN A 127 -3.33 -3.74 2.27
C ASN A 127 -3.46 -3.11 3.66
N GLN A 128 -2.33 -2.81 4.29
CA GLN A 128 -2.25 -2.13 5.57
C GLN A 128 -1.43 -0.86 5.41
N ILE A 129 -2.04 0.26 5.78
CA ILE A 129 -1.49 1.58 5.61
C ILE A 129 -1.37 2.24 6.98
N GLU A 130 -0.17 2.66 7.32
CA GLU A 130 0.09 3.52 8.46
C GLU A 130 0.17 4.98 8.04
N GLN A 131 -0.16 5.86 8.98
CA GLN A 131 -0.12 7.30 8.75
C GLN A 131 1.19 7.90 9.27
N ARG A 132 1.93 8.57 8.38
CA ARG A 132 3.15 9.34 8.69
C ARG A 132 4.19 8.55 9.51
N ALA A 133 4.26 7.24 9.30
CA ALA A 133 5.24 6.38 9.94
C ALA A 133 6.57 6.44 9.18
N GLY A 134 7.66 6.82 9.85
CA GLY A 134 9.01 6.55 9.38
C GLY A 134 9.37 5.10 9.65
N ILE A 135 10.60 4.69 9.38
CA ILE A 135 11.01 3.28 9.47
C ILE A 135 10.87 2.68 10.87
N SER A 136 11.03 3.48 11.93
CA SER A 136 10.91 2.99 13.32
C SER A 136 9.46 2.67 13.68
N GLU A 137 8.56 3.60 13.39
CA GLU A 137 7.12 3.41 13.58
C GLU A 137 6.62 2.29 12.64
N SER A 138 7.10 2.28 11.40
CA SER A 138 6.72 1.28 10.42
C SER A 138 7.14 -0.14 10.80
N LEU A 139 8.34 -0.31 11.38
CA LEU A 139 8.76 -1.60 11.91
C LEU A 139 7.88 -2.06 13.07
N LYS A 140 7.46 -1.14 13.95
CA LYS A 140 6.55 -1.46 15.05
C LYS A 140 5.19 -1.92 14.52
N GLY A 141 4.63 -1.20 13.56
CA GLY A 141 3.38 -1.57 12.88
C GLY A 141 3.46 -2.92 12.18
N LEU A 142 4.54 -3.13 11.42
CA LEU A 142 4.80 -4.37 10.70
C LEU A 142 4.82 -5.57 11.65
N ARG A 143 5.48 -5.45 12.80
CA ARG A 143 5.47 -6.51 13.84
C ARG A 143 4.06 -6.83 14.32
N GLY A 144 3.22 -5.82 14.51
CA GLY A 144 1.80 -6.00 14.85
C GLY A 144 1.04 -6.74 13.77
N ALA A 145 1.22 -6.34 12.50
CA ALA A 145 0.58 -6.97 11.34
C ALA A 145 0.97 -8.46 11.20
N LEU A 146 2.26 -8.74 11.33
CA LEU A 146 2.85 -10.09 11.30
C LEU A 146 2.40 -10.97 12.48
N ALA A 147 2.18 -10.37 13.65
CA ALA A 147 1.66 -11.06 14.81
C ALA A 147 0.18 -11.44 14.66
N ALA A 148 -0.61 -10.59 13.99
CA ALA A 148 -2.05 -10.78 13.87
C ALA A 148 -2.43 -11.91 12.90
N LYS A 149 -1.70 -12.05 11.78
CA LYS A 149 -2.03 -13.04 10.74
C LYS A 149 -0.77 -13.59 10.05
N PRO A 150 -0.78 -14.85 9.61
CA PRO A 150 0.27 -15.41 8.77
C PRO A 150 0.16 -14.97 7.30
N TYR A 151 1.31 -14.70 6.68
CA TYR A 151 1.46 -14.34 5.27
C TYR A 151 2.52 -15.23 4.62
N ASP A 152 2.47 -15.38 3.30
CA ASP A 152 3.48 -16.10 2.51
C ASP A 152 4.47 -15.11 1.86
N LEU A 153 4.01 -13.89 1.60
CA LEU A 153 4.77 -12.79 1.01
C LEU A 153 4.44 -11.47 1.72
N VAL A 154 5.46 -10.67 2.02
CA VAL A 154 5.29 -9.33 2.58
C VAL A 154 5.99 -8.31 1.72
N ILE A 155 5.22 -7.35 1.21
CA ILE A 155 5.70 -6.17 0.47
C ILE A 155 5.73 -5.01 1.46
N TRP A 156 6.92 -4.60 1.87
CA TRP A 156 7.11 -3.50 2.82
C TRP A 156 7.61 -2.25 2.09
N GLN A 157 6.77 -1.22 2.03
CA GLN A 157 7.05 0.02 1.32
C GLN A 157 7.58 1.11 2.27
N LEU A 158 8.76 1.64 1.98
CA LEU A 158 9.47 2.63 2.82
C LEU A 158 10.09 3.76 1.99
N GLY A 159 10.64 4.78 2.68
CA GLY A 159 11.52 5.78 2.08
C GLY A 159 10.88 7.17 1.91
N SER A 160 9.61 7.27 1.54
CA SER A 160 8.99 8.60 1.31
C SER A 160 8.86 9.43 2.58
N THR A 161 8.58 8.80 3.73
CA THR A 161 8.51 9.51 5.01
C THR A 161 9.93 9.76 5.53
N ASP A 162 10.80 8.77 5.41
CA ASP A 162 12.18 8.81 5.91
C ASP A 162 13.01 9.93 5.25
N VAL A 163 12.94 10.06 3.92
CA VAL A 163 13.61 11.12 3.16
C VAL A 163 13.16 12.51 3.62
N LEU A 164 11.86 12.71 3.79
CA LEU A 164 11.31 14.02 4.13
C LEU A 164 11.52 14.39 5.60
N SER A 165 11.57 13.39 6.47
CA SER A 165 11.87 13.57 7.88
C SER A 165 13.36 13.62 8.19
N GLY A 166 14.23 13.37 7.19
CA GLY A 166 15.68 13.33 7.39
C GLY A 166 16.11 12.24 8.37
N THR A 167 15.48 11.06 8.30
CA THR A 167 15.82 9.91 9.16
C THR A 167 17.29 9.55 9.03
N ASP A 168 17.98 9.36 10.16
CA ASP A 168 19.39 8.94 10.19
C ASP A 168 19.64 7.65 9.39
N MET A 169 20.74 7.62 8.62
CA MET A 169 21.03 6.51 7.70
C MET A 169 21.31 5.20 8.43
N ASN A 170 22.08 5.25 9.52
CA ASN A 170 22.43 4.05 10.28
C ASN A 170 21.19 3.47 10.95
N LEU A 171 20.31 4.35 11.47
CA LEU A 171 19.02 3.94 11.99
C LEU A 171 18.15 3.30 10.91
N PHE A 172 18.10 3.89 9.71
CA PHE A 172 17.33 3.36 8.58
C PHE A 172 17.84 1.97 8.17
N GLU A 173 19.15 1.80 8.01
CA GLU A 173 19.75 0.50 7.68
C GLU A 173 19.48 -0.56 8.76
N ASP A 174 19.74 -0.26 10.03
CA ASP A 174 19.50 -1.19 11.16
C ASP A 174 18.03 -1.64 11.21
N LYS A 175 17.10 -0.70 11.09
CA LYS A 175 15.67 -1.02 11.18
C LYS A 175 15.17 -1.77 9.94
N LEU A 176 15.71 -1.48 8.76
CA LEU A 176 15.40 -2.21 7.54
C LEU A 176 15.84 -3.67 7.63
N SER A 177 17.10 -3.91 8.02
CA SER A 177 17.64 -5.26 8.24
C SER A 177 16.81 -6.04 9.25
N ARG A 178 16.47 -5.42 10.41
CA ARG A 178 15.60 -6.05 11.41
C ARG A 178 14.23 -6.40 10.86
N GLY A 179 13.58 -5.52 10.12
CA GLY A 179 12.27 -5.82 9.53
C GLY A 179 12.30 -6.96 8.53
N ILE A 180 13.36 -7.06 7.72
CA ILE A 180 13.58 -8.21 6.82
C ILE A 180 13.72 -9.51 7.63
N ALA A 181 14.49 -9.50 8.71
CA ALA A 181 14.65 -10.66 9.58
C ALA A 181 13.32 -11.07 10.25
N GLU A 182 12.51 -10.11 10.70
CA GLU A 182 11.19 -10.36 11.33
C GLU A 182 10.20 -10.99 10.34
N ILE A 183 10.17 -10.53 9.09
CA ILE A 183 9.34 -11.13 8.03
C ILE A 183 9.73 -12.60 7.82
N ARG A 184 11.03 -12.89 7.74
CA ARG A 184 11.54 -14.26 7.56
C ARG A 184 11.28 -15.16 8.75
N ALA A 185 11.40 -14.63 9.97
CA ALA A 185 11.07 -15.37 11.18
C ALA A 185 9.61 -15.87 11.17
N ARG A 186 8.72 -15.19 10.45
CA ARG A 186 7.33 -15.60 10.21
C ARG A 186 7.12 -16.48 8.98
N GLN A 187 8.20 -17.00 8.39
CA GLN A 187 8.17 -17.86 7.20
C GLN A 187 7.53 -17.21 5.97
N ALA A 188 7.68 -15.88 5.83
CA ALA A 188 7.25 -15.14 4.64
C ALA A 188 8.47 -14.62 3.87
N ASP A 189 8.33 -14.47 2.55
CA ASP A 189 9.35 -13.80 1.74
C ASP A 189 9.23 -12.27 1.90
N PRO A 190 10.34 -11.55 2.10
CA PRO A 190 10.37 -10.09 2.11
C PRO A 190 10.60 -9.52 0.70
N ILE A 191 9.70 -8.65 0.25
CA ILE A 191 9.93 -7.68 -0.83
C ILE A 191 9.94 -6.28 -0.23
N ILE A 192 11.08 -5.60 -0.31
CA ILE A 192 11.15 -4.19 0.00
C ILE A 192 10.76 -3.40 -1.24
N MET A 193 9.86 -2.44 -1.09
CA MET A 193 9.46 -1.53 -2.16
C MET A 193 9.98 -0.13 -1.84
N SER A 194 10.75 0.43 -2.78
CA SER A 194 11.28 1.78 -2.64
C SER A 194 10.16 2.83 -2.70
N MET A 195 10.50 4.05 -2.31
CA MET A 195 9.61 5.20 -2.47
C MET A 195 9.21 5.41 -3.94
N GLN A 196 8.09 6.11 -4.11
CA GLN A 196 7.65 6.58 -5.42
C GLN A 196 8.59 7.69 -5.90
N TYR A 197 8.95 7.66 -7.19
CA TYR A 197 9.67 8.77 -7.80
C TYR A 197 8.74 9.98 -7.94
N SER A 198 9.29 11.15 -7.65
CA SER A 198 8.65 12.44 -7.84
C SER A 198 9.78 13.42 -8.21
N PRO A 199 9.79 14.01 -9.41
CA PRO A 199 10.81 14.96 -9.83
C PRO A 199 11.03 16.08 -8.81
N ARG A 200 9.94 16.58 -8.22
CA ARG A 200 9.99 17.59 -7.15
C ARG A 200 10.68 17.08 -5.89
N THR A 201 10.37 15.87 -5.44
CA THR A 201 11.00 15.32 -4.23
C THR A 201 12.48 15.03 -4.46
N ASP A 202 12.81 14.50 -5.64
CA ASP A 202 14.19 14.22 -6.06
C ASP A 202 15.04 15.49 -6.05
N PHE A 203 14.52 16.58 -6.63
CA PHE A 203 15.19 17.88 -6.63
C PHE A 203 15.36 18.50 -5.22
N MET A 204 14.35 18.37 -4.36
CA MET A 204 14.31 19.09 -3.08
C MET A 204 15.01 18.37 -1.92
N PHE A 205 15.09 17.04 -1.93
CA PHE A 205 15.47 16.26 -0.74
C PHE A 205 16.57 15.21 -0.98
N ASP A 206 17.09 15.06 -2.21
CA ASP A 206 18.09 14.04 -2.59
C ASP A 206 17.80 12.64 -1.99
N PRO A 207 16.85 11.88 -2.56
CA PRO A 207 16.51 10.54 -2.08
C PRO A 207 17.58 9.49 -2.39
N ALA A 208 18.64 9.84 -3.15
CA ALA A 208 19.60 8.87 -3.66
C ALA A 208 20.31 8.06 -2.56
N PRO A 209 20.73 8.64 -1.41
CA PRO A 209 21.32 7.87 -0.32
C PRO A 209 20.37 6.79 0.20
N TYR A 210 19.11 7.11 0.51
CA TYR A 210 18.14 6.14 1.02
C TYR A 210 17.89 4.99 0.03
N VAL A 211 17.76 5.30 -1.27
CA VAL A 211 17.57 4.29 -2.31
C VAL A 211 18.80 3.39 -2.47
N GLN A 212 20.01 3.95 -2.36
CA GLN A 212 21.26 3.18 -2.43
C GLN A 212 21.45 2.27 -1.22
N TYR A 213 21.25 2.79 -0.01
CA TYR A 213 21.31 1.99 1.22
C TYR A 213 20.26 0.87 1.20
N MET A 214 19.03 1.15 0.79
CA MET A 214 17.99 0.13 0.63
C MET A 214 18.44 -1.00 -0.31
N ARG A 215 19.06 -0.68 -1.45
CA ARG A 215 19.62 -1.71 -2.36
C ARG A 215 20.72 -2.52 -1.71
N TRP A 216 21.62 -1.86 -1.00
CA TRP A 216 22.72 -2.52 -0.32
C TRP A 216 22.21 -3.49 0.75
N THR A 217 21.38 -3.01 1.68
CA THR A 217 20.80 -3.81 2.75
C THR A 217 20.01 -4.98 2.20
N VAL A 218 19.11 -4.75 1.24
CA VAL A 218 18.30 -5.83 0.65
C VAL A 218 19.17 -6.88 -0.04
N LYS A 219 20.23 -6.45 -0.74
CA LYS A 219 21.18 -7.38 -1.37
C LYS A 219 21.93 -8.20 -0.32
N THR A 220 22.48 -7.56 0.70
CA THR A 220 23.24 -8.20 1.79
C THR A 220 22.37 -9.19 2.55
N GLU A 221 21.13 -8.81 2.84
CA GLU A 221 20.17 -9.68 3.50
C GLU A 221 19.63 -10.76 2.56
N GLY A 222 19.75 -10.64 1.25
CA GLY A 222 19.16 -11.57 0.29
C GLY A 222 17.63 -11.46 0.15
N ALA A 223 17.06 -10.28 0.41
CA ALA A 223 15.63 -10.01 0.24
C ALA A 223 15.31 -9.59 -1.22
N GLY A 224 14.03 -9.51 -1.57
CA GLY A 224 13.60 -8.92 -2.84
C GLY A 224 13.57 -7.39 -2.77
N LEU A 225 13.97 -6.70 -3.84
CA LEU A 225 13.78 -5.26 -4.01
C LEU A 225 12.93 -4.99 -5.25
N PHE A 226 11.71 -4.51 -5.05
CA PHE A 226 10.93 -3.89 -6.12
C PHE A 226 11.25 -2.39 -6.15
N ASN A 227 12.21 -2.02 -7.01
CA ASN A 227 12.72 -0.65 -7.07
C ASN A 227 11.79 0.28 -7.88
N ARG A 228 10.62 0.57 -7.30
CA ARG A 228 9.63 1.48 -7.86
C ARG A 228 10.20 2.86 -8.20
N TYR A 229 11.20 3.33 -7.45
CA TYR A 229 11.84 4.62 -7.64
C TYR A 229 12.47 4.70 -9.03
N ASP A 230 13.34 3.75 -9.36
CA ASP A 230 13.98 3.71 -10.67
C ASP A 230 13.01 3.40 -11.81
N ILE A 231 12.02 2.53 -11.58
CA ILE A 231 11.02 2.21 -12.60
C ILE A 231 10.29 3.50 -13.01
N MET A 232 9.84 4.26 -12.02
CA MET A 232 9.11 5.51 -12.27
C MET A 232 10.03 6.62 -12.80
N ARG A 233 11.29 6.66 -12.39
CA ARG A 233 12.29 7.56 -12.97
C ARG A 233 12.54 7.25 -14.45
N TYR A 234 12.68 5.97 -14.79
CA TYR A 234 12.76 5.51 -16.18
C TYR A 234 11.54 5.96 -16.99
N TRP A 235 10.33 5.84 -16.44
CA TRP A 235 9.12 6.32 -17.12
C TRP A 235 9.14 7.82 -17.45
N VAL A 236 9.69 8.64 -16.56
CA VAL A 236 9.82 10.08 -16.79
C VAL A 236 10.91 10.36 -17.82
N GLU A 237 12.08 9.73 -17.68
CA GLU A 237 13.22 9.90 -18.59
C GLU A 237 12.91 9.45 -20.03
N ASP A 238 12.06 8.43 -20.20
CA ASP A 238 11.65 7.87 -21.49
C ASP A 238 10.34 8.47 -22.02
N GLY A 239 9.76 9.45 -21.32
CA GLY A 239 8.53 10.14 -21.74
C GLY A 239 7.25 9.28 -21.69
N ILE A 240 7.25 8.18 -20.94
CA ILE A 240 6.09 7.28 -20.77
C ILE A 240 5.03 7.92 -19.87
N PHE A 241 5.45 8.57 -18.78
CA PHE A 241 4.56 9.32 -17.89
C PHE A 241 5.14 10.68 -17.55
N ASP A 242 4.31 11.73 -17.67
CA ASP A 242 4.64 13.04 -17.09
C ASP A 242 4.22 13.06 -15.61
N LEU A 243 5.21 13.01 -14.73
CA LEU A 243 5.05 13.07 -13.27
C LEU A 243 5.48 14.41 -12.67
N SER A 244 5.69 15.42 -13.52
CA SER A 244 6.14 16.75 -13.10
C SER A 244 5.00 17.59 -12.50
N GLU A 245 3.75 17.31 -12.89
CA GLU A 245 2.57 18.03 -12.41
C GLU A 245 2.35 17.82 -10.90
N LEU A 246 1.93 18.91 -10.22
CA LEU A 246 1.60 18.87 -8.79
C LEU A 246 0.37 18.01 -8.49
N GLN A 247 -0.57 17.94 -9.44
CA GLN A 247 -1.73 17.08 -9.40
C GLN A 247 -1.87 16.46 -10.79
N PRO A 248 -1.21 15.31 -11.03
CA PRO A 248 -1.38 14.58 -12.29
C PRO A 248 -2.88 14.35 -12.51
N GLY A 249 -3.35 14.51 -13.74
CA GLY A 249 -4.73 14.20 -14.10
C GLY A 249 -5.15 12.82 -13.57
N ALA A 250 -6.42 12.65 -13.19
CA ALA A 250 -6.89 11.41 -12.54
C ALA A 250 -6.53 10.13 -13.32
N SER A 251 -6.46 10.21 -14.65
CA SER A 251 -6.02 9.09 -15.50
C SER A 251 -4.55 8.72 -15.27
N ILE A 252 -3.64 9.69 -15.14
CA ILE A 252 -2.21 9.43 -14.92
C ILE A 252 -2.00 8.71 -13.58
N PHE A 253 -2.70 9.13 -12.52
CA PHE A 253 -2.64 8.45 -11.22
C PHE A 253 -3.07 6.98 -11.33
N GLU A 254 -4.22 6.73 -11.97
CA GLU A 254 -4.75 5.38 -12.16
C GLU A 254 -3.82 4.53 -13.04
N ASP A 255 -3.34 5.07 -14.15
CA ASP A 255 -2.44 4.38 -15.08
C ASP A 255 -1.10 3.99 -14.42
N VAL A 256 -0.49 4.94 -13.68
CA VAL A 256 0.75 4.70 -12.92
C VAL A 256 0.53 3.59 -11.89
N HIS A 257 -0.56 3.64 -11.13
CA HIS A 257 -0.84 2.64 -10.11
C HIS A 257 -1.21 1.27 -10.70
N HIS A 258 -1.94 1.25 -11.81
CA HIS A 258 -2.19 0.04 -12.58
C HIS A 258 -0.88 -0.61 -13.02
N CYS A 259 0.02 0.17 -13.63
CA CYS A 259 1.30 -0.35 -14.09
C CYS A 259 2.24 -0.78 -12.96
N VAL A 260 2.27 -0.08 -11.83
CA VAL A 260 3.00 -0.57 -10.65
C VAL A 260 2.45 -1.93 -10.20
N GLY A 261 1.12 -2.12 -10.20
CA GLY A 261 0.49 -3.39 -9.83
C GLY A 261 0.86 -4.54 -10.77
N GLU A 262 0.79 -4.32 -12.08
CA GLU A 262 1.13 -5.33 -13.10
C GLU A 262 2.62 -5.69 -13.09
N LEU A 263 3.50 -4.69 -13.00
CA LEU A 263 4.94 -4.91 -12.93
C LEU A 263 5.35 -5.63 -11.65
N LEU A 264 4.72 -5.30 -10.52
CA LEU A 264 4.96 -6.00 -9.26
C LEU A 264 4.48 -7.45 -9.32
N ALA A 265 3.33 -7.71 -9.94
CA ALA A 265 2.85 -9.07 -10.17
C ALA A 265 3.82 -9.87 -11.05
N ARG A 266 4.41 -9.25 -12.09
CA ARG A 266 5.47 -9.85 -12.91
C ARG A 266 6.74 -10.11 -12.11
N TYR A 267 7.18 -9.17 -11.27
CA TYR A 267 8.34 -9.35 -10.38
C TYR A 267 8.15 -10.53 -9.43
N ILE A 268 6.99 -10.63 -8.80
CA ILE A 268 6.63 -11.74 -7.90
C ILE A 268 6.63 -13.06 -8.67
N ALA A 269 6.05 -13.08 -9.88
CA ALA A 269 6.01 -14.27 -10.71
C ALA A 269 7.40 -14.78 -11.11
N ASN A 270 8.27 -13.87 -11.52
CA ASN A 270 9.66 -14.20 -11.82
C ASN A 270 10.38 -14.76 -10.59
N GLY A 271 10.12 -14.22 -9.39
CA GLY A 271 10.70 -14.72 -8.14
C GLY A 271 10.19 -16.08 -7.71
N ILE A 272 8.91 -16.39 -7.94
CA ILE A 272 8.32 -17.71 -7.67
C ILE A 272 8.79 -18.76 -8.68
N ALA A 273 9.07 -18.35 -9.92
CA ALA A 273 9.57 -19.23 -10.97
C ALA A 273 11.10 -19.40 -10.95
N ALA A 274 11.83 -18.51 -10.28
CA ALA A 274 13.28 -18.55 -10.22
C ALA A 274 13.79 -19.89 -9.64
N PRO A 275 14.84 -20.48 -10.24
CA PRO A 275 15.41 -21.72 -9.74
C PRO A 275 16.04 -21.50 -8.35
N GLU A 276 16.09 -22.56 -7.55
CA GLU A 276 16.88 -22.53 -6.32
C GLU A 276 18.36 -22.43 -6.69
N THR A 277 18.97 -21.29 -6.38
CA THR A 277 20.44 -21.19 -6.39
C THR A 277 20.98 -22.13 -5.31
N GLN A 278 21.75 -23.14 -5.74
CA GLN A 278 22.52 -24.04 -4.87
C GLN A 278 23.61 -23.26 -4.13
#